data_AF-A0A150HEG6-F1
#
_entry.id   AF-A0A150HEG6-F1
#
_cell.length_a   1.000
_cell.length_b   1.000
_cell.length_c   1.000
_cell.angle_alpha   90.00
_cell.angle_beta   90.00
_cell.angle_gamma   90.00
#
_symmetry.space_group_name_H-M   'P 1'
#
loop_
_entity.id
_entity.type
_entity.pdbx_description
1 polymer ?
#
loop_
_entity_poly.entity_id
_entity_poly.type
_entity_poly.pdbx_seq_one_letter_code
_entity_poly.pdbx_strand_id
1 'polypeptide(L)' 'MSSTPAAIDLVRNVRLWSHPADPVDVHIVEGTITAITPAATQLAPNVVNGRGLLALPGLVNAHAHIDKS' A
#
# COMPACT_ATOMS: atom_id res chain seq x y z
N MET A 1 -25.18 -1.39 -6.72
CA MET A 1 -24.39 -0.14 -6.76
C MET A 1 -23.02 -0.47 -6.20
N SER A 2 -21.98 -0.49 -7.04
CA SER A 2 -20.60 -0.72 -6.57
C SER A 2 -20.11 0.61 -6.00
N SER A 3 -19.89 0.71 -4.70
CA SER A 3 -19.22 1.86 -4.13
C SER A 3 -17.73 1.73 -4.47
N THR A 4 -17.20 2.61 -5.31
CA THR A 4 -15.76 2.74 -5.45
C THR A 4 -15.18 3.04 -4.06
N PRO A 5 -14.29 2.19 -3.51
CA PRO A 5 -13.66 2.49 -2.24
C PRO A 5 -12.89 3.80 -2.36
N ALA A 6 -12.87 4.58 -1.27
CA ALA A 6 -12.10 5.82 -1.22
C ALA A 6 -10.63 5.54 -1.58
N ALA A 7 -10.04 6.40 -2.41
CA ALA A 7 -8.64 6.27 -2.80
C ALA A 7 -7.75 6.39 -1.55
N ILE A 8 -6.79 5.46 -1.41
CA ILE A 8 -5.84 5.46 -0.31
C ILE A 8 -4.79 6.54 -0.59
N ASP A 9 -4.54 7.41 0.39
CA ASP A 9 -3.53 8.47 0.30
C ASP A 9 -2.23 8.05 1.00
N LEU A 10 -2.33 7.17 2.00
CA LEU A 10 -1.21 6.78 2.85
C LEU A 10 -1.35 5.34 3.35
N VAL A 11 -0.30 4.54 3.13
CA VAL A 11 -0.11 3.27 3.84
C VAL A 11 0.96 3.47 4.90
N ARG A 12 0.55 3.50 6.17
CA ARG A 12 1.41 3.85 7.30
C ARG A 12 2.05 2.64 7.95
N ASN A 13 3.26 2.81 8.47
CA ASN A 13 3.91 1.88 9.39
C ASN A 13 3.95 0.47 8.80
N VAL A 14 4.61 0.34 7.66
CA VAL A 14 4.88 -0.93 6.99
C VAL A 14 6.37 -1.15 6.88
N ARG A 15 6.80 -2.39 6.67
CA ARG A 15 8.20 -2.72 6.37
C ARG A 15 8.29 -3.16 4.93
N LEU A 16 9.22 -2.61 4.15
CA LEU A 16 9.38 -3.03 2.75
C LEU A 16 10.02 -4.41 2.70
N TRP A 17 9.58 -5.27 1.78
CA TRP A 17 10.26 -6.55 1.54
C TRP A 17 11.76 -6.38 1.24
N SER A 18 12.14 -5.35 0.47
CA SER A 18 13.54 -5.07 0.13
C SER A 18 14.37 -4.52 1.29
N HIS A 19 13.72 -3.89 2.27
CA HIS A 19 14.36 -3.24 3.42
C HIS A 19 13.49 -3.48 4.67
N PRO A 20 13.49 -4.70 5.22
CA PRO A 20 12.47 -5.14 6.18
C PRO A 20 12.75 -4.68 7.61
N ALA A 21 13.87 -4.02 7.89
CA ALA A 21 14.24 -3.57 9.24
C ALA A 21 13.53 -2.28 9.64
N ASP A 22 13.36 -1.35 8.71
CA ASP A 22 12.90 0.01 9.01
C ASP A 22 11.41 0.17 8.67
N PRO A 23 10.57 0.59 9.63
CA PRO A 23 9.19 0.95 9.32
C PRO A 23 9.13 2.27 8.53
N VAL A 24 8.33 2.25 7.47
CA VAL A 24 8.13 3.37 6.55
C VAL A 24 6.65 3.66 6.33
N ASP A 25 6.39 4.86 5.83
CA ASP A 25 5.10 5.32 5.32
C ASP A 25 5.19 5.44 3.79
N VAL A 26 4.19 4.92 3.07
CA VAL A 26 4.10 4.96 1.60
C VAL A 26 2.99 5.93 1.19
N HIS A 27 3.38 6.99 0.50
CA HIS A 27 2.47 8.06 0.06
C HIS A 27 1.96 7.75 -1.34
N ILE A 28 0.65 7.90 -1.53
CA ILE A 28 -0.03 7.58 -2.78
C ILE A 28 -0.84 8.80 -3.22
N VAL A 29 -0.68 9.20 -4.48
CA VAL A 29 -1.47 10.24 -5.12
C VAL A 29 -2.00 9.68 -6.42
N GLU A 30 -3.33 9.70 -6.59
CA GLU A 30 -3.99 9.25 -7.83
C GLU A 30 -3.55 7.83 -8.25
N GLY A 31 -3.40 6.92 -7.28
CA GLY A 31 -2.97 5.53 -7.50
C GLY A 31 -1.47 5.34 -7.76
N THR A 32 -0.67 6.41 -7.72
CA THR A 32 0.78 6.37 -7.92
C THR A 32 1.51 6.54 -6.60
N ILE A 33 2.54 5.72 -6.35
CA ILE A 33 3.44 5.91 -5.21
C ILE A 33 4.31 7.14 -5.49
N THR A 34 4.20 8.19 -4.67
CA THR A 34 4.92 9.46 -4.86
C THR A 34 6.12 9.60 -3.92
N ALA A 35 6.09 8.97 -2.76
CA ALA A 35 7.16 8.99 -1.79
C ALA A 35 7.14 7.78 -0.86
N ILE A 36 8.32 7.45 -0.34
CA ILE A 36 8.51 6.53 0.78
C ILE A 36 9.33 7.28 1.82
N THR A 37 8.80 7.42 3.03
CA THR A 37 9.44 8.16 4.11
C THR A 37 9.52 7.30 5.37
N PRO A 38 10.44 7.57 6.31
CA PRO A 38 10.40 6.92 7.62
C PRO A 38 9.01 7.05 8.27
N ALA A 39 8.58 6.02 8.99
CA ALA A 39 7.28 6.04 9.64
C ALA A 39 7.20 7.18 10.67
N ALA A 40 6.19 8.03 10.55
CA ALA A 40 5.99 9.17 11.44
C ALA A 40 4.51 9.26 11.85
N THR A 41 4.19 10.10 12.84
CA THR A 41 2.80 10.43 13.16
C THR A 41 2.32 11.60 12.29
N GLN A 42 1.76 11.27 11.15
CA GLN A 42 1.17 12.16 10.15
C GLN A 42 -0.35 11.95 10.03
N LEU A 43 -1.08 13.04 9.77
CA LEU A 43 -2.49 13.05 9.41
C LEU A 43 -2.65 12.98 7.90
N ALA A 44 -3.51 12.10 7.41
CA ALA A 44 -3.96 12.06 6.01
C ALA A 44 -5.44 11.64 5.98
N PRO A 45 -6.19 11.98 4.91
CA PRO A 45 -7.63 11.72 4.84
C PRO A 45 -7.94 10.22 4.82
N ASN A 46 -7.25 9.46 3.95
CA ASN A 46 -7.48 8.03 3.77
C ASN A 46 -6.22 7.22 4.13
N VAL A 47 -6.13 6.79 5.38
CA VAL A 47 -4.97 6.05 5.92
C VAL A 47 -5.29 4.58 6.11
N VAL A 48 -4.43 3.72 5.56
CA VAL A 48 -4.35 2.31 5.95
C VAL A 48 -3.17 2.14 6.91
N ASN A 49 -3.44 1.72 8.14
CA ASN A 49 -2.38 1.43 9.12
C ASN A 49 -1.91 -0.02 8.97
N GLY A 50 -0.68 -0.20 8.50
CA GLY A 50 -0.02 -1.49 8.31
C GLY A 50 0.48 -2.16 9.58
N ARG A 51 0.54 -1.47 10.72
CA ARG A 51 0.90 -2.05 12.05
C ARG A 51 2.24 -2.78 12.09
N GLY A 52 3.20 -2.32 11.30
CA GLY A 52 4.51 -2.93 11.11
C GLY A 52 4.48 -4.18 10.24
N LEU A 53 3.39 -4.47 9.51
CA LEU A 53 3.35 -5.61 8.59
C LEU A 53 4.22 -5.36 7.36
N LEU A 54 4.49 -6.45 6.64
CA LEU A 54 5.28 -6.45 5.42
C LEU A 54 4.47 -5.86 4.26
N ALA A 55 5.01 -4.84 3.60
CA ALA A 55 4.53 -4.33 2.34
C ALA A 55 5.27 -5.03 1.19
N LEU A 56 4.48 -5.54 0.25
CA LEU A 56 4.91 -6.20 -0.96
C LEU A 56 4.33 -5.44 -2.16
N PRO A 57 5.01 -5.43 -3.31
CA PRO A 57 4.33 -5.17 -4.57
C PRO A 57 3.14 -6.13 -4.73
N GLY A 58 2.09 -5.67 -5.43
CA GLY A 58 0.98 -6.54 -5.79
C GLY A 58 1.49 -7.79 -6.51
N LEU A 59 1.02 -8.97 -6.09
CA LEU A 59 1.43 -10.22 -6.73
C LEU A 59 0.86 -10.30 -8.14
N VAL A 60 1.69 -10.66 -9.11
CA VAL A 60 1.27 -10.90 -10.49
C VAL A 60 0.91 -12.38 -10.63
N ASN A 61 -0.37 -12.66 -10.87
CA ASN A 61 -0.80 -13.99 -11.27
C ASN A 61 -0.44 -14.20 -12.76
N ALA A 62 0.76 -14.72 -13.01
CA ALA A 62 1.31 -14.86 -14.36
C ALA A 62 0.63 -15.95 -15.21
N HIS A 63 -0.19 -16.81 -14.58
CA HIS A 63 -0.84 -17.90 -15.28
C HIS A 63 -2.24 -18.13 -14.71
N ALA A 64 -3.24 -17.60 -15.42
CA ALA A 64 -4.64 -17.73 -15.06
C ALA A 64 -5.49 -18.04 -16.30
N HIS A 65 -6.48 -18.89 -16.13
CA HIS A 65 -7.54 -19.12 -17.10
C HIS A 65 -8.82 -18.38 -16.65
N ILE A 66 -8.77 -17.05 -16.68
CA ILE A 66 -9.88 -16.19 -16.22
C ILE A 66 -11.14 -16.35 -17.08
N ASP A 67 -10.97 -16.60 -18.38
CA ASP A 67 -12.05 -16.79 -19.35
C ASP A 67 -12.91 -18.05 -19.09
N LYS A 68 -12.41 -18.97 -18.27
CA LYS A 68 -13.06 -20.25 -17.94
C LYS A 68 -13.43 -20.37 -16.47
N SER A 69 -13.32 -19.26 -15.72
CA SER A 69 -13.63 -19.15 -14.30
C SER A 69 -15.09 -18.76 -14.05
#